data_AF-A0A1B8DP14-F1
#
_entry.id   AF-A0A1B8DP14-F1
#
_cell.length_a   1.000
_cell.length_b   1.000
_cell.length_c   1.000
_cell.angle_alpha   90.00
_cell.angle_beta   90.00
_cell.angle_gamma   90.00
#
_symmetry.space_group_name_H-M   'P 1'
#
loop_
_entity.id
_entity.type
_entity.pdbx_description
1 polymer ?
#
loop_
_entity_poly.entity_id
_entity_poly.type
_entity_poly.pdbx_seq_one_letter_code
_entity_poly.pdbx_strand_id
1 'polypeptide(L)'
;MIPGDNDWLRSQFARLGASPVPKQQPVRAKKEITSATKRLYQGEAESWELFKSSLETTEVRPELPVLQLYFKWFALTHKGKLDARPTQSTLVWRVGRFSYMYADYHGVKIPKEVKDAVVYYIQHELANELGLTTKTYEKNFATDVDVDEMQEYL
;
A
#
# COMPACT_ATOMS: atom_id res chain seq x y z
N MET A 1 15.00 12.37 -8.55
CA MET A 1 14.84 11.10 -9.28
C MET A 1 16.24 10.61 -9.60
N ILE A 2 16.71 9.52 -8.99
CA ILE A 2 18.08 9.05 -9.17
C ILE A 2 18.11 8.21 -10.46
N PRO A 3 18.99 8.50 -11.44
CA PRO A 3 18.97 7.86 -12.75
C PRO A 3 19.08 6.32 -12.76
N GLY A 4 19.51 5.68 -11.68
CA GLY A 4 19.71 4.23 -11.59
C GLY A 4 18.47 3.39 -11.20
N ASP A 5 17.39 4.02 -10.73
CA ASP A 5 16.24 3.27 -10.20
C ASP A 5 15.40 2.62 -11.31
N ASN A 6 15.30 3.23 -12.49
CA ASN A 6 14.50 2.73 -13.61
C ASN A 6 15.10 1.47 -14.27
N ASP A 7 16.42 1.39 -14.40
CA ASP A 7 17.09 0.22 -14.95
C ASP A 7 17.03 -0.97 -13.99
N TRP A 8 17.08 -0.70 -12.69
CA TRP A 8 16.85 -1.72 -11.67
C TRP A 8 15.43 -2.28 -11.74
N LEU A 9 14.40 -1.43 -11.83
CA LEU A 9 13.00 -1.87 -11.98
C LEU A 9 12.82 -2.79 -13.18
N ARG A 10 13.37 -2.41 -14.35
CA ARG A 10 13.35 -3.22 -15.59
C ARG A 10 14.02 -4.59 -15.42
N SER A 11 15.13 -4.66 -14.67
CA SER A 11 15.84 -5.93 -14.42
C SER A 11 15.05 -6.93 -13.57
N GLN A 12 14.21 -6.43 -12.65
CA GLN A 12 13.37 -7.29 -11.82
C GLN A 12 12.23 -7.91 -12.63
N PHE A 13 11.69 -7.18 -13.62
CA PHE A 13 10.63 -7.67 -14.50
C PHE A 13 11.03 -8.89 -15.34
N ALA A 14 12.28 -8.93 -15.82
CA ALA A 14 12.77 -10.04 -16.63
C ALA A 14 12.73 -11.40 -15.90
N ARG A 15 12.59 -11.40 -14.56
CA ARG A 15 12.62 -12.61 -13.72
C ARG A 15 11.24 -13.07 -13.23
N LEU A 16 10.16 -12.38 -13.57
CA LEU A 16 8.83 -12.63 -12.98
C LEU A 16 8.02 -13.75 -13.63
N GLY A 17 8.53 -14.38 -14.68
CA GLY A 17 7.83 -15.43 -15.42
C GLY A 17 8.17 -16.85 -14.97
N ALA A 18 7.86 -17.26 -13.72
CA ALA A 18 7.83 -18.68 -13.34
C ALA A 18 7.26 -18.92 -11.93
N SER A 19 5.96 -18.70 -11.71
CA SER A 19 5.26 -19.39 -10.60
C SER A 19 3.76 -19.49 -10.89
N PRO A 20 3.08 -20.56 -10.44
CA PRO A 20 1.64 -20.68 -10.57
C PRO A 20 0.98 -19.58 -9.73
N VAL A 21 0.52 -18.51 -10.39
CA VAL A 21 -0.09 -17.35 -9.75
C VAL A 21 -1.49 -17.75 -9.23
N PRO A 22 -1.79 -17.57 -7.92
CA PRO A 22 -3.13 -17.74 -7.41
C PRO A 22 -4.11 -16.84 -8.16
N LYS A 23 -5.18 -17.42 -8.73
CA LYS A 23 -6.10 -16.70 -9.60
C LYS A 23 -6.96 -15.72 -8.79
N GLN A 24 -6.99 -14.47 -9.24
CA GLN A 24 -7.87 -13.43 -8.73
C GLN A 24 -9.35 -13.83 -8.86
N GLN A 25 -10.18 -13.48 -7.87
CA GLN A 25 -11.59 -13.90 -7.80
C GLN A 25 -12.54 -12.71 -7.93
N PRO A 26 -13.64 -12.82 -8.68
CA PRO A 26 -14.64 -11.77 -8.78
C PRO A 26 -15.37 -11.55 -7.43
N VAL A 27 -15.81 -10.32 -7.19
CA VAL A 27 -16.51 -9.91 -5.96
C VAL A 27 -18.01 -9.77 -6.22
N ARG A 28 -18.85 -10.34 -5.33
CA ARG A 28 -20.30 -10.09 -5.35
C ARG A 28 -20.62 -8.71 -4.75
N ALA A 29 -21.56 -8.01 -5.40
CA ALA A 29 -22.26 -6.76 -5.05
C ALA A 29 -21.46 -5.69 -4.28
N LYS A 30 -21.25 -4.52 -4.92
CA LYS A 30 -20.65 -3.33 -4.30
C LYS A 30 -21.47 -2.91 -3.08
N LYS A 31 -20.83 -2.89 -1.90
CA LYS A 31 -21.41 -2.23 -0.71
C LYS A 31 -21.18 -0.73 -0.83
N GLU A 32 -22.15 0.07 -0.43
CA GLU A 32 -21.95 1.52 -0.35
C GLU A 32 -20.87 1.85 0.69
N ILE A 33 -19.84 2.58 0.26
CA ILE A 33 -18.74 3.05 1.11
C ILE A 33 -18.94 4.51 1.49
N THR A 34 -18.48 4.88 2.69
CA THR A 34 -18.58 6.24 3.22
C THR A 34 -17.73 7.23 2.39
N SER A 35 -18.08 8.52 2.46
CA SER A 35 -17.33 9.60 1.78
C SER A 35 -15.85 9.64 2.20
N ALA A 36 -15.54 9.39 3.47
CA ALA A 36 -14.18 9.29 3.97
C ALA A 36 -13.42 8.12 3.34
N THR A 37 -14.06 6.95 3.22
CA THR A 37 -13.46 5.77 2.57
C THR A 37 -13.21 6.01 1.08
N LYS A 38 -14.13 6.68 0.38
CA LYS A 38 -13.96 7.07 -1.02
C LYS A 38 -12.71 7.93 -1.23
N ARG A 39 -12.51 8.95 -0.39
CA ARG A 39 -11.31 9.82 -0.46
C ARG A 39 -10.01 9.02 -0.27
N LEU A 40 -10.01 8.07 0.66
CA LEU A 40 -8.86 7.20 0.90
C LEU A 40 -8.59 6.27 -0.29
N TYR A 41 -9.63 5.73 -0.93
CA TYR A 41 -9.49 4.89 -2.12
C TYR A 41 -9.01 5.71 -3.31
N GLN A 42 -9.51 6.93 -3.48
CA GLN A 42 -9.06 7.84 -4.52
C GLN A 42 -7.54 8.11 -4.41
N GLY A 43 -7.04 8.47 -3.22
CA GLY A 43 -5.61 8.70 -3.04
C GLY A 43 -4.75 7.44 -3.28
N GLU A 44 -5.26 6.26 -2.94
CA GLU A 44 -4.57 4.99 -3.25
C GLU A 44 -4.57 4.70 -4.76
N ALA A 45 -5.69 4.96 -5.44
CA ALA A 45 -5.83 4.76 -6.89
C ALA A 45 -4.95 5.74 -7.68
N GLU A 46 -4.88 7.01 -7.30
CA GLU A 46 -3.99 8.00 -7.91
C GLU A 46 -2.52 7.58 -7.78
N SER A 47 -2.13 7.05 -6.61
CA SER A 47 -0.79 6.50 -6.39
C SER A 47 -0.50 5.28 -7.26
N TRP A 48 -1.49 4.41 -7.44
CA TRP A 48 -1.40 3.24 -8.32
C TRP A 48 -1.28 3.62 -9.81
N GLU A 49 -2.09 4.58 -10.27
CA GLU A 49 -1.99 5.09 -11.65
C GLU A 49 -0.64 5.74 -11.91
N LEU A 50 -0.11 6.50 -10.96
CA LEU A 50 1.22 7.10 -11.07
C LEU A 50 2.29 6.01 -11.21
N PHE A 51 2.23 4.95 -10.40
CA PHE A 51 3.13 3.82 -10.54
C PHE A 51 3.01 3.14 -11.92
N LYS A 52 1.79 2.83 -12.37
CA LYS A 52 1.58 2.23 -13.69
C LYS A 52 2.13 3.10 -14.83
N SER A 53 1.99 4.42 -14.72
CA SER A 53 2.52 5.35 -15.71
C SER A 53 4.04 5.28 -15.87
N SER A 54 4.76 4.81 -14.84
CA SER A 54 6.21 4.58 -14.91
C SER A 54 6.62 3.24 -15.52
N LEU A 55 5.67 2.32 -15.79
CA LEU A 55 5.97 0.95 -16.22
C LEU A 55 5.92 0.72 -17.74
N GLU A 56 5.64 1.75 -18.54
CA GLU A 56 5.58 1.67 -20.03
C GLU A 56 4.67 0.54 -20.58
N THR A 57 3.77 -0.02 -19.76
CA THR A 57 2.90 -1.15 -20.12
C THR A 57 1.42 -0.80 -19.92
N THR A 58 0.57 -1.34 -20.78
CA THR A 58 -0.86 -1.00 -20.85
C THR A 58 -1.73 -1.84 -19.92
N GLU A 59 -1.27 -3.02 -19.48
CA GLU A 59 -2.04 -3.87 -18.56
C GLU A 59 -1.18 -4.33 -17.37
N VAL A 60 -1.37 -3.66 -16.23
CA VAL A 60 -0.71 -3.99 -14.97
C VAL A 60 -1.72 -4.58 -14.00
N ARG A 61 -1.56 -5.87 -13.68
CA ARG A 61 -2.39 -6.57 -12.69
C ARG A 61 -1.67 -6.63 -11.33
N PRO A 62 -2.39 -6.56 -10.20
CA PRO A 62 -1.79 -6.62 -8.87
C PRO A 62 -1.45 -8.08 -8.49
N GLU A 63 -0.47 -8.62 -9.20
CA GLU A 63 0.17 -9.89 -8.86
C GLU A 63 1.28 -9.64 -7.85
N LEU A 64 1.70 -10.70 -7.15
CA LEU A 64 2.69 -10.59 -6.07
C LEU A 64 3.93 -9.77 -6.47
N PRO A 65 4.61 -10.04 -7.59
CA PRO A 65 5.76 -9.25 -7.99
C PRO A 65 5.48 -7.77 -8.23
N VAL A 66 4.33 -7.48 -8.86
CA VAL A 66 3.93 -6.11 -9.19
C VAL A 66 3.62 -5.34 -7.92
N LEU A 67 2.99 -5.99 -6.94
CA LEU A 67 2.71 -5.40 -5.63
C LEU A 67 3.98 -5.18 -4.83
N GLN A 68 4.93 -6.11 -4.82
CA GLN A 68 6.24 -5.91 -4.19
C GLN A 68 6.94 -4.69 -4.79
N LEU A 69 6.93 -4.58 -6.12
CA LEU A 69 7.49 -3.45 -6.84
C LEU A 69 6.79 -2.14 -6.50
N TYR A 70 5.46 -2.14 -6.48
CA TYR A 70 4.64 -0.99 -6.12
C TYR A 70 4.96 -0.48 -4.71
N PHE A 71 5.01 -1.37 -3.72
CA PHE A 71 5.29 -0.97 -2.34
C PHE A 71 6.74 -0.52 -2.14
N LYS A 72 7.68 -1.06 -2.89
CA LYS A 72 9.05 -0.55 -2.95
C LYS A 72 9.12 0.85 -3.58
N TRP A 73 8.52 1.03 -4.75
CA TRP A 73 8.42 2.33 -5.41
C TRP A 73 7.77 3.36 -4.46
N PHE A 74 6.70 2.98 -3.77
CA PHE A 74 6.02 3.84 -2.81
C PHE A 74 6.96 4.24 -1.67
N ALA A 75 7.66 3.28 -1.05
CA ALA A 75 8.59 3.51 0.04
C ALA A 75 9.77 4.42 -0.35
N LEU A 76 10.20 4.40 -1.62
CA LEU A 76 11.28 5.23 -2.14
C LEU A 76 10.83 6.65 -2.52
N THR A 77 9.59 6.81 -2.98
CA THR A 77 9.08 8.07 -3.54
C THR A 77 8.31 8.93 -2.55
N HIS A 78 7.76 8.33 -1.50
CA HIS A 78 6.93 9.04 -0.53
C HIS A 78 7.68 9.28 0.77
N LYS A 79 7.40 10.43 1.40
CA LYS A 79 7.94 10.75 2.73
C LYS A 79 7.07 10.12 3.82
N GLY A 80 7.73 9.55 4.83
CA GLY A 80 7.06 9.22 6.07
C GLY A 80 6.79 10.47 6.90
N LYS A 81 5.89 10.35 7.88
CA LYS A 81 5.67 11.42 8.87
C LYS A 81 6.54 11.25 10.12
N LEU A 82 7.10 10.06 10.36
CA LEU A 82 8.06 9.79 11.46
C LEU A 82 9.52 9.78 11.00
N ASP A 83 9.76 9.62 9.71
CA ASP A 83 11.11 9.48 9.14
C ASP A 83 11.08 9.88 7.66
N ALA A 84 12.23 9.90 7.00
CA ALA A 84 12.38 10.19 5.57
C ALA A 84 11.52 9.27 4.68
N ARG A 85 11.22 8.04 5.15
CA ARG A 85 10.41 7.03 4.45
C ARG A 85 9.20 6.58 5.28
N PRO A 86 8.15 6.02 4.65
CA PRO A 86 7.00 5.48 5.37
C PRO A 86 7.42 4.34 6.30
N THR A 87 6.75 4.23 7.45
CA THR A 87 7.01 3.14 8.39
C THR A 87 6.50 1.81 7.85
N GLN A 88 7.02 0.70 8.37
CA GLN A 88 6.53 -0.64 8.03
C GLN A 88 5.01 -0.76 8.24
N SER A 89 4.52 -0.26 9.38
CA SER A 89 3.10 -0.26 9.72
C SER A 89 2.25 0.53 8.73
N THR A 90 2.75 1.65 8.21
CA THR A 90 2.07 2.45 7.19
C THR A 90 1.95 1.65 5.88
N LEU A 91 3.03 1.00 5.45
CA LEU A 91 3.02 0.20 4.22
C LEU A 91 2.09 -1.02 4.35
N VAL A 92 2.17 -1.76 5.47
CA VAL A 92 1.29 -2.91 5.73
C VAL A 92 -0.18 -2.51 5.74
N TRP A 93 -0.52 -1.39 6.37
CA TRP A 93 -1.88 -0.87 6.35
C TRP A 93 -2.33 -0.48 4.93
N ARG A 94 -1.42 0.06 4.11
CA ARG A 94 -1.70 0.33 2.69
C ARG A 94 -1.93 -0.94 1.88
N VAL A 95 -1.29 -2.07 2.17
CA VAL A 95 -1.61 -3.37 1.51
C VAL A 95 -3.09 -3.71 1.67
N GLY A 96 -3.61 -3.56 2.89
CA GLY A 96 -5.03 -3.76 3.18
C GLY A 96 -5.90 -2.79 2.38
N ARG A 97 -5.58 -1.49 2.41
CA ARG A 97 -6.32 -0.47 1.66
C ARG A 97 -6.33 -0.73 0.17
N PHE A 98 -5.17 -0.96 -0.42
CA PHE A 98 -5.02 -1.23 -1.84
C PHE A 98 -5.91 -2.40 -2.25
N SER A 99 -5.91 -3.47 -1.45
CA SER A 99 -6.75 -4.65 -1.70
C SER A 99 -8.25 -4.34 -1.71
N TYR A 100 -8.71 -3.47 -0.79
CA TYR A 100 -10.12 -3.08 -0.75
C TYR A 100 -10.48 -2.10 -1.87
N MET A 101 -9.62 -1.14 -2.17
CA MET A 101 -9.79 -0.22 -3.30
C MET A 101 -9.87 -0.99 -4.62
N TYR A 102 -8.94 -1.92 -4.85
CA TYR A 102 -8.88 -2.69 -6.08
C TYR A 102 -10.14 -3.56 -6.27
N ALA A 103 -10.62 -4.18 -5.17
CA ALA A 103 -11.87 -4.91 -5.16
C ALA A 103 -13.10 -4.04 -5.47
N ASP A 104 -13.14 -2.81 -4.94
CA ASP A 104 -14.25 -1.88 -5.17
C ASP A 104 -14.28 -1.34 -6.60
N TYR A 105 -13.12 -0.97 -7.15
CA TYR A 105 -13.02 -0.35 -8.47
C TYR A 105 -13.11 -1.37 -9.60
N HIS A 106 -12.44 -2.52 -9.45
CA HIS A 106 -12.32 -3.52 -10.51
C HIS A 106 -13.20 -4.75 -10.29
N GLY A 107 -13.87 -4.88 -9.14
CA GLY A 107 -14.72 -6.04 -8.85
C GLY A 107 -13.92 -7.33 -8.65
N VAL A 108 -12.64 -7.22 -8.32
CA VAL A 108 -11.70 -8.36 -8.25
C VAL A 108 -10.92 -8.35 -6.94
N LYS A 109 -10.90 -9.48 -6.23
CA LYS A 109 -10.12 -9.67 -5.00
C LYS A 109 -8.70 -10.14 -5.30
N ILE A 110 -7.76 -9.51 -4.62
CA ILE A 110 -6.39 -10.01 -4.48
C ILE A 110 -6.43 -11.23 -3.53
N PRO A 111 -5.88 -12.39 -3.93
CA PRO A 111 -5.80 -13.58 -3.10
C PRO A 111 -5.15 -13.30 -1.74
N LYS A 112 -5.56 -14.01 -0.70
CA LYS A 112 -5.04 -13.81 0.65
C LYS A 112 -3.54 -14.08 0.69
N GLU A 113 -3.11 -15.13 0.02
CA GLU A 113 -1.73 -15.60 -0.08
C GLU A 113 -0.83 -14.54 -0.70
N VAL A 114 -1.33 -13.83 -1.71
CA VAL A 114 -0.62 -12.72 -2.35
C VAL A 114 -0.46 -11.55 -1.37
N LYS A 115 -1.52 -11.18 -0.65
CA LYS A 115 -1.46 -10.09 0.34
C LYS A 115 -0.50 -10.44 1.48
N ASP A 116 -0.59 -11.65 2.01
CA ASP A 116 0.26 -12.11 3.11
C ASP A 116 1.73 -12.16 2.68
N ALA A 117 2.02 -12.58 1.44
CA ALA A 117 3.37 -12.55 0.87
C ALA A 117 3.91 -11.11 0.68
N VAL A 118 3.06 -10.16 0.28
CA VAL A 118 3.45 -8.73 0.21
C VAL A 118 3.73 -8.16 1.60
N VAL A 119 2.91 -8.51 2.59
CA VAL A 119 3.13 -8.08 3.99
C VAL A 119 4.46 -8.64 4.52
N TYR A 120 4.72 -9.93 4.27
CA TYR A 120 5.99 -10.56 4.62
C TYR A 120 7.18 -9.84 3.97
N TYR A 121 7.09 -9.59 2.66
CA TYR A 121 8.09 -8.83 1.91
C TYR A 121 8.36 -7.45 2.54
N ILE A 122 7.32 -6.70 2.89
CA ILE A 122 7.45 -5.38 3.51
C ILE A 122 8.18 -5.47 4.86
N GLN A 123 7.80 -6.43 5.70
CA GLN A 123 8.27 -6.55 7.08
C GLN A 123 9.70 -7.10 7.17
N HIS A 124 10.11 -7.95 6.24
CA HIS A 124 11.38 -8.67 6.35
C HIS A 124 12.39 -8.34 5.26
N GLU A 125 11.96 -8.09 4.03
CA GLU A 125 12.89 -7.85 2.92
C GLU A 125 13.06 -6.35 2.71
N LEU A 126 11.97 -5.64 2.40
CA LEU A 126 12.00 -4.21 2.12
C LEU A 126 12.41 -3.39 3.35
N ALA A 127 11.97 -3.81 4.54
CA ALA A 127 12.37 -3.18 5.80
C ALA A 127 13.87 -3.22 6.01
N ASN A 128 14.49 -4.38 5.77
CA ASN A 128 15.93 -4.56 5.89
C ASN A 128 16.67 -3.81 4.77
N GLU A 129 16.16 -3.86 3.54
CA GLU A 129 16.77 -3.20 2.38
C GLU A 129 16.81 -1.67 2.56
N LEU A 130 15.71 -1.05 3.03
CA LEU A 130 15.56 0.40 3.07
C LEU A 130 15.72 1.01 4.47
N GLY A 131 15.99 0.19 5.49
CA GLY A 131 16.07 0.61 6.89
C GLY A 131 14.75 1.17 7.41
N LEU A 132 13.62 0.55 7.08
CA LEU A 132 12.30 1.08 7.43
C LEU A 132 12.04 1.00 8.93
N THR A 133 11.65 2.13 9.52
CA THR A 133 11.35 2.22 10.94
C THR A 133 10.06 1.50 11.33
N THR A 134 10.06 0.92 12.52
CA THR A 134 8.89 0.36 13.22
C THR A 134 8.27 1.36 14.22
N LYS A 135 8.83 2.57 14.32
CA LYS A 135 8.29 3.62 15.21
C LYS A 135 6.80 3.84 14.93
N THR A 136 6.07 4.03 16.01
CA THR A 136 4.66 4.41 15.97
C THR A 136 4.51 5.78 16.59
N TYR A 137 3.44 6.50 16.24
CA TYR A 137 3.09 7.72 16.97
C TYR A 137 2.73 7.34 18.39
N GLU A 138 3.21 8.10 19.37
CA GLU A 138 2.50 8.17 20.63
C GLU A 138 1.10 8.70 20.33
N LYS A 139 0.10 7.87 20.61
CA LYS A 139 -1.28 8.35 20.67
C LYS A 139 -1.38 9.09 22.00
N ASN A 140 -1.47 10.41 21.96
CA ASN A 140 -2.00 11.14 23.10
C ASN A 140 -3.44 10.64 23.28
N PHE A 141 -3.65 9.81 24.30
CA PHE A 141 -4.99 9.52 24.76
C PHE A 141 -5.57 10.82 25.31
N ALA A 142 -6.86 11.06 25.07
CA ALA A 142 -7.56 12.12 25.78
C ALA A 142 -7.34 11.88 27.28
N THR A 143 -6.75 12.87 27.93
CA THR A 143 -6.58 12.87 29.38
C THR A 143 -7.92 13.22 30.01
N ASP A 144 -8.10 12.92 31.29
CA ASP A 144 -9.33 13.27 32.02
C ASP A 144 -9.62 14.78 31.92
N VAL A 145 -8.59 15.62 31.78
CA VAL A 145 -8.69 17.07 31.52
C VAL A 145 -9.38 17.38 30.19
N ASP A 146 -9.06 16.64 29.12
CA ASP A 146 -9.69 16.83 27.80
C ASP A 146 -11.18 16.42 27.83
N VAL A 147 -11.55 15.49 28.72
CA VAL A 147 -12.94 15.05 28.92
C VAL A 147 -13.73 16.06 29.76
N ASP A 148 -13.12 16.60 30.80
CA ASP A 148 -13.71 17.64 31.66
C ASP A 148 -13.93 18.94 30.88
N GLU A 149 -12.97 19.36 30.04
CA GLU A 149 -13.15 20.52 29.14
C GLU A 149 -14.29 20.31 28.14
N MET A 150 -14.51 19.09 27.64
CA MET A 150 -15.64 18.80 26.75
C MET A 150 -17.00 18.81 27.46
N GLN A 151 -17.06 18.61 28.78
CA GLN A 151 -18.30 18.71 29.55
C GLN A 151 -18.72 20.15 29.82
N GLU A 152 -17.80 21.13 29.86
CA GLU A 152 -18.14 22.55 30.01
C GLU A 152 -18.81 23.16 28.76
N TYR A 153 -18.70 22.50 27.61
CA TYR A 153 -19.30 22.93 26.34
C TYR A 153 -20.58 22.17 25.94
N LEU A 154 -21.17 21.37 26.85
CA LEU A 154 -22.47 20.69 26.69
C LEU A 154 -23.53 21.31 27.61
#